data_AF-A0A353D883-F1
#
_entry.id   AF-A0A353D883-F1
#
_cell.length_a   1.000
_cell.length_b   1.000
_cell.length_c   1.000
_cell.angle_alpha   90.00
_cell.angle_beta   90.00
_cell.angle_gamma   90.00
#
_symmetry.space_group_name_H-M   'P 1'
#
loop_
_entity.id
_entity.type
_entity.pdbx_description
1 polymer ?
#
loop_
_entity_poly.entity_id
_entity_poly.type
_entity_poly.pdbx_seq_one_letter_code
_entity_poly.pdbx_strand_id
1 'polypeptide(L)' 'IDEVLGQWTALLPFAAPSLWTLFAAFVLFRALDVAKPWPIRLVERSLPKGLGVMADDLLAGALAGALLFVLSLAQG' A
#
# COMPACT_ATOMS: atom_id res chain seq x y z
N ILE A 1 -9.30 -10.78 0.64
CA ILE A 1 -9.26 -10.27 -0.77
C ILE A 1 -8.65 -8.88 -0.76
N ASP A 2 -9.02 -8.07 0.23
CA ASP A 2 -8.65 -6.67 0.40
C ASP A 2 -7.12 -6.46 0.52
N GLU A 3 -6.42 -7.24 1.35
CA GLU A 3 -4.94 -7.18 1.44
C GLU A 3 -4.22 -7.47 0.11
N VAL A 4 -4.78 -8.36 -0.72
CA VAL A 4 -4.21 -8.68 -2.05
C VAL A 4 -4.38 -7.51 -3.00
N LEU A 5 -5.52 -6.81 -2.92
CA LEU A 5 -5.75 -5.57 -3.67
C LEU A 5 -4.79 -4.46 -3.21
N GLY A 6 -4.57 -4.31 -1.91
CA GLY A 6 -3.57 -3.41 -1.35
C GLY A 6 -2.16 -3.72 -1.86
N GLN A 7 -1.75 -4.99 -1.83
CA GLN A 7 -0.46 -5.43 -2.33
C GLN A 7 -0.29 -5.16 -3.84
N TRP A 8 -1.31 -5.42 -4.66
CA TRP A 8 -1.25 -5.14 -6.09
C TRP A 8 -1.19 -3.64 -6.35
N THR A 9 -1.90 -2.84 -5.56
CA THR A 9 -1.86 -1.38 -5.62
C THR A 9 -0.45 -0.85 -5.32
N ALA A 10 0.25 -1.41 -4.33
CA ALA A 10 1.63 -1.06 -4.03
C ALA A 10 2.61 -1.37 -5.17
N LEU A 11 2.29 -2.35 -6.02
CA LEU A 11 3.12 -2.78 -7.14
C LEU A 11 2.80 -2.08 -8.47
N LEU A 12 1.66 -1.37 -8.57
CA LEU A 12 1.25 -0.66 -9.80
C LEU A 12 2.34 0.21 -10.45
N PRO A 13 3.22 0.92 -9.70
CA PRO A 13 4.27 1.73 -10.33
C PRO A 13 5.37 0.92 -11.04
N PHE A 14 5.42 -0.40 -10.83
CA PHE A 14 6.53 -1.26 -11.27
C PHE A 14 6.05 -2.26 -12.32
N ALA A 15 6.43 -2.04 -13.59
CA ALA A 15 6.08 -2.93 -14.69
C ALA A 15 6.79 -4.31 -14.61
N ALA A 16 8.00 -4.34 -14.05
CA ALA A 16 8.79 -5.54 -13.86
C ALA A 16 9.51 -5.49 -12.50
N PRO A 17 8.80 -5.71 -11.38
CA PRO A 17 9.40 -5.62 -10.05
C PRO A 17 10.40 -6.75 -9.83
N SER A 18 11.58 -6.40 -9.31
CA SER A 18 12.57 -7.39 -8.87
C SER A 18 12.08 -8.11 -7.60
N LEU A 19 12.74 -9.22 -7.22
CA LEU A 19 12.46 -9.89 -5.94
C LEU A 19 12.61 -8.94 -4.74
N TRP A 20 13.57 -8.02 -4.78
CA TRP A 20 13.75 -7.00 -3.75
C TRP A 20 12.60 -5.98 -3.74
N THR A 21 12.12 -5.57 -4.90
CA THR A 21 10.97 -4.66 -5.03
C THR A 21 9.70 -5.32 -4.48
N LEU A 22 9.47 -6.60 -4.81
CA LEU A 22 8.34 -7.38 -4.29
C LEU A 22 8.40 -7.49 -2.76
N PHE A 23 9.56 -7.84 -2.22
CA PHE A 23 9.76 -7.95 -0.78
C PHE A 23 9.58 -6.60 -0.06
N ALA A 24 10.20 -5.54 -0.58
CA ALA A 24 10.09 -4.20 -0.01
C ALA A 24 8.64 -3.69 -0.06
N ALA A 25 7.93 -3.89 -1.17
CA ALA A 25 6.53 -3.53 -1.31
C ALA A 25 5.66 -4.27 -0.28
N PHE A 26 5.89 -5.57 -0.09
CA PHE A 26 5.18 -6.36 0.92
C PHE A 26 5.41 -5.83 2.34
N VAL A 27 6.67 -5.58 2.70
CA VAL A 27 7.01 -5.09 4.05
C VAL A 27 6.44 -3.68 4.28
N LEU A 28 6.58 -2.76 3.32
CA LEU A 28 6.02 -1.41 3.43
C LEU A 28 4.49 -1.43 3.53
N PHE A 29 3.83 -2.20 2.66
CA PHE A 29 2.38 -2.35 2.70
C PHE A 29 1.93 -2.86 4.07
N ARG A 30 2.53 -3.95 4.57
CA ARG A 30 2.19 -4.51 5.89
C ARG A 30 2.45 -3.54 7.04
N ALA A 31 3.54 -2.78 6.98
CA ALA A 31 3.83 -1.78 7.99
C ALA A 31 2.75 -0.69 8.02
N LEU A 32 2.29 -0.23 6.85
CA LEU A 32 1.27 0.82 6.74
C LEU A 32 -0.14 0.31 7.08
N ASP A 33 -0.49 -0.90 6.65
CA ASP A 33 -1.75 -1.59 6.96
C ASP A 33 -1.90 -1.83 8.48
N VAL A 34 -0.83 -2.26 9.16
CA VAL A 34 -0.86 -2.43 10.62
C VAL A 34 -0.86 -1.08 11.37
N ALA A 35 -0.01 -0.14 10.93
CA ALA A 35 0.13 1.15 11.62
C ALA A 35 -1.09 2.07 11.41
N LYS A 36 -1.79 1.93 10.27
CA LYS A 36 -2.87 2.78 9.77
C LYS A 36 -2.67 4.28 10.04
N PRO A 37 -1.53 4.88 9.66
CA PRO A 37 -1.29 6.31 9.91
C PRO A 37 -2.44 7.16 9.33
N TRP A 38 -2.63 8.35 9.90
CA TRP A 38 -3.53 9.33 9.28
C TRP A 38 -3.06 9.59 7.83
N PRO A 39 -3.92 9.55 6.80
CA PRO A 39 -5.39 9.60 6.81
C PRO A 39 -6.14 8.25 6.70
N ILE A 40 -5.46 7.10 6.68
CA ILE A 40 -6.08 5.76 6.48
C ILE A 40 -7.21 5.50 7.49
N ARG A 41 -6.92 5.73 8.78
CA ARG A 41 -7.89 5.58 9.88
C ARG A 41 -9.13 6.48 9.78
N LEU A 42 -9.04 7.61 9.07
CA LEU A 42 -10.18 8.52 8.91
C LEU A 42 -11.15 7.96 7.87
N VAL A 43 -10.63 7.48 6.74
CA VAL A 43 -11.43 6.92 5.64
C VAL A 43 -12.15 5.64 6.07
N GLU A 44 -11.47 4.75 6.80
CA GLU A 44 -12.05 3.51 7.36
C GLU A 44 -13.33 3.80 8.18
N ARG A 45 -13.30 4.85 9.00
CA ARG A 45 -14.42 5.22 9.90
C ARG A 45 -15.57 5.93 9.19
N SER A 46 -15.32 6.54 8.04
CA SER A 46 -16.32 7.28 7.27
C SER A 46 -17.14 6.40 6.32
N LEU A 47 -16.74 5.13 6.12
CA LEU A 47 -17.36 4.22 5.18
C LEU A 47 -18.11 3.06 5.87
N PRO A 48 -19.11 2.44 5.20
CA PRO A 48 -19.69 1.19 5.66
C PRO A 48 -18.61 0.14 5.86
N LYS A 49 -18.67 -0.64 6.95
CA LYS A 49 -17.60 -1.55 7.41
C LYS A 49 -16.85 -2.30 6.29
N GLY A 50 -17.55 -2.95 5.37
CA GLY A 50 -16.91 -3.70 4.28
C GLY A 50 -16.14 -2.84 3.28
N LEU A 51 -16.67 -1.66 2.93
CA LEU A 51 -16.00 -0.71 2.04
C LEU A 51 -14.87 0.03 2.75
N GLY A 52 -15.00 0.23 4.06
CA GLY A 52 -13.97 0.84 4.90
C GLY A 52 -12.67 0.03 4.91
N VAL A 53 -12.77 -1.29 5.09
CA VAL A 53 -11.60 -2.19 5.08
C VAL A 53 -10.91 -2.17 3.72
N MET A 54 -11.65 -2.36 2.62
CA MET A 54 -11.06 -2.36 1.28
C MET A 54 -10.44 -1.00 0.92
N ALA A 55 -11.07 0.11 1.31
CA ALA A 55 -10.51 1.45 1.10
C ALA A 55 -9.23 1.68 1.91
N ASP A 56 -9.14 1.11 3.11
CA ASP A 56 -7.94 1.19 3.94
C ASP A 56 -6.75 0.45 3.28
N ASP A 57 -6.98 -0.77 2.80
CA ASP A 57 -5.97 -1.59 2.12
C ASP A 57 -5.47 -0.91 0.83
N LEU A 58 -6.38 -0.33 0.06
CA LEU A 58 -6.03 0.43 -1.16
C LEU A 58 -5.19 1.68 -0.83
N LEU A 59 -5.51 2.39 0.24
CA LEU A 59 -4.74 3.57 0.67
C LEU A 59 -3.36 3.19 1.21
N ALA A 60 -3.28 2.13 2.03
CA ALA A 60 -2.00 1.59 2.49
C ALA A 60 -1.13 1.12 1.30
N GLY A 61 -1.74 0.43 0.33
CA GLY A 61 -1.10 0.03 -0.92
C GLY A 61 -0.58 1.21 -1.73
N ALA A 62 -1.40 2.24 -1.95
CA ALA A 62 -1.01 3.43 -2.70
C ALA A 62 0.17 4.17 -2.04
N LEU A 63 0.14 4.33 -0.71
CA LEU A 63 1.23 4.96 0.05
C LEU A 63 2.51 4.13 0.01
N ALA A 64 2.42 2.80 0.16
CA ALA A 64 3.56 1.90 0.04
C ALA A 64 4.21 2.00 -1.34
N GLY A 65 3.40 1.94 -2.40
CA GLY A 65 3.86 2.05 -3.79
C GLY A 65 4.50 3.40 -4.08
N ALA A 66 3.90 4.50 -3.63
CA ALA A 66 4.46 5.84 -3.80
C ALA A 66 5.80 6.01 -3.08
N LEU A 67 5.91 5.56 -1.82
CA LEU A 67 7.16 5.60 -1.06
C LEU A 67 8.25 4.78 -1.75
N LEU A 68 7.94 3.55 -2.13
CA LEU A 68 8.91 2.66 -2.79
C LEU A 68 9.33 3.23 -4.15
N PHE A 69 8.41 3.82 -4.90
CA PHE A 69 8.70 4.46 -6.18
C PHE A 69 9.67 5.63 -5.98
N VAL A 70 9.40 6.54 -5.05
CA VAL A 70 10.30 7.66 -4.72
C VAL A 70 11.69 7.15 -4.29
N LEU A 71 11.75 6.12 -3.45
CA LEU A 71 13.02 5.51 -3.04
C LEU A 71 13.79 4.88 -4.21
N SER A 72 13.08 4.34 -5.20
CA SER A 72 13.70 3.77 -6.40
C SER A 72 14.29 4.83 -7.32
N LEU A 73 13.66 6.02 -7.39
CA LEU A 73 14.19 7.15 -8.16
C LEU A 73 15.48 7.71 -7.56
N ALA A 74 15.64 7.65 -6.24
CA ALA A 74 16.85 8.12 -5.55
C ALA A 74 18.08 7.22 -5.75
N GLN A 75 17.91 6.03 -6.33
CA GLN A 75 18.97 5.05 -6.59
C GLN A 75 19.42 5.04 -8.06
N GLY A 76 18.81 5.87 -8.91
CA GLY A 76 19.11 6.01 -10.35
C GLY A 76 20.06 7.14 -10.69
#